data_AF-V9L2U2-F1
#
_entry.id   AF-V9L2U2-F1
#
_cell.length_a   1.000
_cell.length_b   1.000
_cell.length_c   1.000
_cell.angle_alpha   90.00
_cell.angle_beta   90.00
_cell.angle_gamma   90.00
#
_symmetry.space_group_name_H-M   'P 1'
#
loop_
_entity.id
_entity.type
_entity.pdbx_description
1 polymer ?
#
loop_
_entity_poly.entity_id
_entity_poly.type
_entity_poly.pdbx_seq_one_letter_code
_entity_poly.pdbx_strand_id
1 'polypeptide(L)'
;MTLPEEIRRLLEDSEIFIAEILQNEKLSKKTKDKREALLEGFRLIKYRYQQEFQFRGESGDSYSGSRYEDSSDDSQSLGHAPSGPSDSASLASDNQDDVQYEDIPLLPVQELPNIMKQGYLEKKRRDHSFFVSEWQKRFCVLSTNTFYYYGTEKDKQQRGAFYISNAYLMQNARKDSKKNCCFELVGSDKRTYQFTAVSHVEAKEWVDYILFVLKDMNSNFIPLEEEEEEEESVTNEEKSRKRMTQEMSELVVYCRNTRFQGFEAVWSRQVACETSSFSETKAKKLINDCGTSFVRHNTLQLSKVYPLGSRISSSNFNPQDMWNAGCHLVSLNFQKCGAEMDLNEGRFRQNGRCGYVLKPDFMRSSDSAFSPTKPVPGAGLDRRQLVIDVITAQQLP
;
A
#
# COMPACT_ATOMS: atom_id res chain seq x y z
N MET A 1 16.02 10.48 31.48
CA MET A 1 15.53 9.34 30.67
C MET A 1 16.75 8.55 30.30
N THR A 2 16.89 7.31 30.78
CA THR A 2 18.09 6.51 30.54
C THR A 2 18.00 5.81 29.18
N LEU A 3 19.11 5.65 28.48
CA LEU A 3 19.15 4.98 27.19
C LEU A 3 19.33 3.47 27.41
N PRO A 4 18.45 2.60 26.90
CA PRO A 4 18.63 1.15 27.01
C PRO A 4 19.97 0.71 26.40
N GLU A 5 20.60 -0.29 27.03
CA GLU A 5 21.91 -0.82 26.62
C GLU A 5 21.93 -1.28 25.16
N GLU A 6 20.87 -1.96 24.69
CA GLU A 6 20.81 -2.44 23.30
C GLU A 6 20.77 -1.28 22.30
N ILE A 7 20.12 -0.17 22.67
CA ILE A 7 20.05 1.03 21.84
C ILE A 7 21.40 1.74 21.82
N ARG A 8 22.10 1.80 22.96
CA ARG A 8 23.44 2.39 23.02
C ARG A 8 24.42 1.66 22.09
N ARG A 9 24.44 0.32 22.15
CA ARG A 9 25.29 -0.52 21.28
C ARG A 9 24.95 -0.34 19.82
N LEU A 10 23.66 -0.33 19.46
CA LEU A 10 23.25 -0.11 18.08
C LEU A 10 23.73 1.25 17.55
N LEU A 11 23.69 2.31 18.37
CA LEU A 11 24.17 3.64 18.00
C LEU A 11 25.69 3.65 17.80
N GLU A 12 26.46 2.99 18.68
CA GLU A 12 27.91 2.86 18.56
C GLU A 12 28.29 2.08 17.29
N ASP A 13 27.65 0.92 17.05
CA ASP A 13 27.90 0.10 15.85
C ASP A 13 27.55 0.86 14.56
N SER A 14 26.43 1.61 14.58
CA SER A 14 26.00 2.43 13.44
C SER A 14 26.97 3.57 13.15
N GLU A 15 27.46 4.23 14.20
CA GLU A 15 28.45 5.30 14.06
C GLU A 15 29.78 4.75 13.53
N ILE A 16 30.27 3.61 14.03
CA ILE A 16 31.49 2.96 13.51
C ILE A 16 31.32 2.61 12.03
N PHE A 17 30.19 2.02 11.64
CA PHE A 17 29.92 1.71 10.24
C PHE A 17 29.95 2.97 9.36
N ILE A 18 29.28 4.03 9.79
CA ILE A 18 29.20 5.28 9.02
C ILE A 18 30.54 6.04 9.03
N ALA A 19 31.23 6.07 10.16
CA ALA A 19 32.46 6.83 10.35
C ALA A 19 33.65 6.15 9.70
N GLU A 20 33.81 4.84 9.87
CA GLU A 20 35.02 4.10 9.49
C GLU A 20 34.81 3.29 8.21
N ILE A 21 33.74 2.48 8.14
CA ILE A 21 33.53 1.57 7.00
C ILE A 21 33.17 2.37 5.74
N LEU A 22 32.24 3.32 5.86
CA LEU A 22 31.84 4.15 4.72
C LEU A 22 32.86 5.26 4.35
N GLN A 23 33.93 5.45 5.13
CA GLN A 23 34.92 6.51 4.87
C GLN A 23 35.66 6.29 3.54
N ASN A 24 36.00 5.03 3.25
CA ASN A 24 36.83 4.65 2.11
C ASN A 24 36.01 4.27 0.88
N GLU A 25 34.68 4.31 0.98
CA GLU A 25 33.78 3.98 -0.10
C GLU A 25 33.63 5.11 -1.12
N LYS A 26 33.41 4.76 -2.39
CA LYS A 26 33.13 5.73 -3.46
C LYS A 26 31.68 6.24 -3.35
N LEU A 27 31.47 7.20 -2.46
CA LEU A 27 30.16 7.81 -2.21
C LEU A 27 29.88 8.99 -3.16
N SER A 28 28.62 9.13 -3.58
CA SER A 28 28.13 10.32 -4.27
C SER A 28 28.22 11.56 -3.36
N LYS A 29 28.23 12.78 -3.93
CA LYS A 29 28.27 14.03 -3.15
C LYS A 29 27.11 14.11 -2.14
N LYS A 30 25.87 13.87 -2.60
CA LYS A 30 24.66 13.84 -1.76
C LYS A 30 24.78 12.80 -0.63
N THR A 31 25.40 11.66 -0.88
CA THR A 31 25.61 10.61 0.12
C THR A 31 26.67 10.99 1.15
N LYS A 32 27.72 11.72 0.75
CA LYS A 32 28.73 12.27 1.68
C LYS A 32 28.10 13.31 2.61
N ASP A 33 27.27 14.19 2.07
CA ASP A 33 26.56 15.21 2.87
C ASP A 33 25.60 14.56 3.89
N LYS A 34 24.86 13.51 3.49
CA LYS A 34 24.02 12.72 4.40
C LYS A 34 24.86 11.99 5.47
N ARG A 35 26.01 11.42 5.09
CA ARG A 35 26.95 10.79 6.03
C ARG A 35 27.44 11.78 7.08
N GLU A 36 27.82 12.98 6.68
CA GLU A 36 28.24 14.03 7.61
C GLU A 36 27.11 14.47 8.55
N ALA A 37 25.88 14.62 8.03
CA ALA A 37 24.71 14.94 8.84
C ALA A 37 24.39 13.85 9.89
N LEU A 38 24.53 12.57 9.52
CA LEU A 38 24.34 11.45 10.45
C LEU A 38 25.42 11.43 11.53
N LEU A 39 26.69 11.63 11.17
CA LEU A 39 27.80 11.74 12.14
C LEU A 39 27.60 12.89 13.11
N GLU A 40 27.09 14.03 12.64
CA GLU A 40 26.74 15.14 13.52
C GLU A 40 25.54 14.81 14.42
N GLY A 41 24.55 14.07 13.90
CA GLY A 41 23.46 13.51 14.69
C GLY A 41 23.96 12.64 15.85
N PHE A 42 24.91 11.73 15.60
CA PHE A 42 25.52 10.91 16.66
C PHE A 42 26.25 11.76 17.70
N ARG A 43 26.99 12.79 17.28
CA ARG A 43 27.63 13.74 18.23
C ARG A 43 26.62 14.45 19.11
N LEU A 44 25.52 14.94 18.53
CA LEU A 44 24.46 15.62 19.28
C LEU A 44 23.74 14.67 20.27
N ILE A 45 23.51 13.42 19.87
CA ILE A 45 22.95 12.39 20.76
C ILE A 45 23.92 12.13 21.91
N LYS A 46 25.21 11.89 21.64
CA LYS A 46 26.22 11.67 22.68
C LYS A 46 26.36 12.87 23.62
N TYR A 47 26.29 14.09 23.10
CA TYR A 47 26.29 15.31 23.91
C TYR A 47 25.03 15.39 24.81
N ARG A 48 23.86 15.11 24.25
CA ARG A 48 22.58 15.12 24.99
C ARG A 48 22.53 14.06 26.09
N TYR A 49 23.15 12.91 25.86
CA TYR A 49 23.20 11.77 26.78
C TYR A 49 24.61 11.58 27.36
N GLN A 50 25.35 12.67 27.59
CA GLN A 50 26.75 12.61 27.98
C GLN A 50 27.01 11.72 29.21
N GLN A 51 26.09 11.68 30.18
CA GLN A 51 26.19 10.82 31.37
C GLN A 51 26.12 9.31 31.05
N GLU A 52 25.42 8.91 29.98
CA GLU A 52 25.27 7.51 29.55
C GLU A 52 26.48 7.01 28.76
N PHE A 53 27.08 7.89 27.97
CA PHE A 53 28.24 7.58 27.13
C PHE A 53 29.58 7.85 27.85
N GLN A 54 29.56 8.46 29.04
CA GLN A 54 30.76 8.68 29.88
C GLN A 54 30.93 7.63 31.00
N PHE A 55 30.01 6.67 31.17
CA PHE A 55 30.11 5.71 32.27
C PHE A 55 31.06 4.54 31.97
N ARG A 56 32.36 4.87 31.98
CA ARG A 56 33.40 3.98 32.47
C ARG A 56 34.25 4.78 33.47
N GLY A 57 33.74 4.95 34.69
CA GLY A 57 34.45 5.62 35.78
C GLY A 57 33.59 5.84 37.01
N GLU A 58 33.68 4.89 37.95
CA GLU A 58 33.63 5.07 39.42
C GLU A 58 32.47 5.83 40.11
N SER A 59 31.70 5.04 40.88
CA SER A 59 31.18 5.28 42.26
C SER A 59 30.20 6.43 42.59
N GLY A 60 29.12 6.08 43.33
CA GLY A 60 28.53 6.95 44.37
C GLY A 60 27.01 7.13 44.37
N ASP A 61 26.32 6.32 45.19
CA ASP A 61 25.06 6.52 45.94
C ASP A 61 24.09 7.71 45.69
N SER A 62 22.78 7.40 45.71
CA SER A 62 21.71 8.01 46.57
C SER A 62 20.40 8.48 45.89
N TYR A 63 19.35 7.67 46.08
CA TYR A 63 17.97 7.96 46.58
C TYR A 63 17.05 9.14 46.16
N SER A 64 15.75 8.78 46.08
CA SER A 64 14.47 9.55 46.11
C SER A 64 13.94 10.13 44.77
N GLY A 65 12.66 10.08 44.39
CA GLY A 65 11.42 9.52 44.95
C GLY A 65 10.21 10.47 44.72
N SER A 66 9.14 10.01 44.02
CA SER A 66 7.70 10.42 44.16
C SER A 66 7.33 11.90 43.82
N ARG A 67 6.15 12.37 43.35
CA ARG A 67 4.80 11.89 42.94
C ARG A 67 4.07 13.07 42.22
N TYR A 68 2.91 12.74 41.64
CA TYR A 68 1.84 13.52 40.97
C TYR A 68 1.24 14.75 41.69
N GLU A 69 0.58 15.63 40.91
CA GLU A 69 -0.77 16.27 41.07
C GLU A 69 -0.98 17.24 39.86
N ASP A 70 -2.02 17.20 39.03
CA ASP A 70 -3.49 17.46 39.14
C ASP A 70 -3.89 18.97 39.11
N SER A 71 -4.88 19.33 38.26
CA SER A 71 -5.79 20.49 38.41
C SER A 71 -6.83 20.62 37.28
N SER A 72 -8.11 20.48 37.68
CA SER A 72 -9.39 21.16 37.29
C SER A 72 -9.29 22.62 36.75
N ASP A 73 -10.28 23.28 36.12
CA ASP A 73 -11.77 23.18 36.18
C ASP A 73 -12.52 23.95 35.05
N ASP A 74 -13.84 23.78 35.05
CA ASP A 74 -14.97 24.09 34.15
C ASP A 74 -15.37 25.55 33.75
N SER A 75 -16.27 25.64 32.74
CA SER A 75 -17.59 26.38 32.71
C SER A 75 -17.84 27.12 31.36
N GLN A 76 -19.03 27.27 30.73
CA GLN A 76 -20.46 26.95 30.96
C GLN A 76 -21.29 27.34 29.69
N SER A 77 -22.39 26.61 29.40
CA SER A 77 -23.78 27.04 29.02
C SER A 77 -24.05 28.04 27.85
N LEU A 78 -25.16 28.12 27.08
CA LEU A 78 -26.55 27.59 26.89
C LEU A 78 -26.95 28.02 25.43
N GLY A 79 -27.70 27.30 24.57
CA GLY A 79 -29.16 27.09 24.57
C GLY A 79 -29.90 27.97 23.52
N HIS A 80 -30.50 27.37 22.47
CA HIS A 80 -31.84 27.66 21.85
C HIS A 80 -31.97 27.28 20.35
N ALA A 81 -33.08 26.58 20.05
CA ALA A 81 -33.77 26.47 18.75
C ALA A 81 -35.11 27.26 18.85
N PRO A 82 -35.99 27.47 17.82
CA PRO A 82 -36.31 26.56 16.70
C PRO A 82 -36.79 27.21 15.36
N SER A 83 -37.33 26.37 14.45
CA SER A 83 -38.28 26.62 13.34
C SER A 83 -37.79 26.79 11.88
N GLY A 84 -38.34 25.95 10.97
CA GLY A 84 -38.40 26.16 9.50
C GLY A 84 -39.66 26.99 9.10
N PRO A 85 -40.16 27.01 7.83
CA PRO A 85 -40.04 26.01 6.75
C PRO A 85 -39.81 26.59 5.31
N SER A 86 -39.96 25.74 4.29
CA SER A 86 -40.42 25.99 2.89
C SER A 86 -39.43 25.81 1.73
N ASP A 87 -39.63 24.68 1.03
CA ASP A 87 -39.66 24.44 -0.42
C ASP A 87 -39.06 25.46 -1.40
N SER A 88 -38.19 24.96 -2.28
CA SER A 88 -38.41 25.04 -3.74
C SER A 88 -37.55 24.01 -4.47
N ALA A 89 -38.20 22.96 -4.94
CA ALA A 89 -37.66 22.04 -5.92
C ALA A 89 -37.50 22.79 -7.26
N SER A 90 -36.27 22.89 -7.77
CA SER A 90 -36.00 23.27 -9.14
C SER A 90 -35.30 22.12 -9.83
N LEU A 91 -36.10 21.28 -10.48
CA LEU A 91 -35.67 20.27 -11.43
C LEU A 91 -35.18 20.98 -12.69
N ALA A 92 -33.86 21.21 -12.78
CA ALA A 92 -33.22 21.47 -14.06
C ALA A 92 -32.76 20.13 -14.65
N SER A 93 -33.53 19.66 -15.63
CA SER A 93 -33.18 18.58 -16.56
C SER A 93 -31.90 18.94 -17.30
N ASP A 94 -30.76 18.46 -16.82
CA ASP A 94 -29.47 18.58 -17.52
C ASP A 94 -29.38 17.40 -18.50
N ASN A 95 -29.53 17.74 -19.78
CA ASN A 95 -29.55 16.82 -20.92
C ASN A 95 -28.31 15.92 -20.97
N GLN A 96 -28.55 14.68 -21.39
CA GLN A 96 -27.62 13.58 -21.64
C GLN A 96 -26.40 14.04 -22.46
N ASP A 97 -25.19 13.83 -21.93
CA ASP A 97 -23.94 13.78 -22.72
C ASP A 97 -22.85 12.93 -22.01
N ASP A 98 -23.30 11.91 -21.28
CA ASP A 98 -22.45 11.01 -20.53
C ASP A 98 -22.22 9.74 -21.36
N VAL A 99 -21.08 9.65 -22.04
CA VAL A 99 -20.74 8.46 -22.83
C VAL A 99 -20.41 7.32 -21.88
N GLN A 100 -21.38 6.42 -21.73
CA GLN A 100 -21.28 5.20 -20.96
C GLN A 100 -20.52 4.15 -21.80
N TYR A 101 -19.45 3.59 -21.27
CA TYR A 101 -18.88 2.37 -21.85
C TYR A 101 -19.90 1.25 -21.65
N GLU A 102 -20.35 0.61 -22.73
CA GLU A 102 -21.39 -0.44 -22.69
C GLU A 102 -21.02 -1.60 -21.75
N ASP A 103 -19.72 -1.83 -21.51
CA ASP A 103 -19.20 -2.92 -20.68
C ASP A 103 -18.98 -2.55 -19.20
N ILE A 104 -19.18 -1.28 -18.78
CA ILE A 104 -18.98 -0.88 -17.37
C ILE A 104 -20.33 -0.86 -16.64
N PRO A 105 -20.53 -1.72 -15.62
CA PRO A 105 -21.80 -1.79 -14.90
C PRO A 105 -22.10 -0.48 -14.16
N LEU A 106 -23.40 -0.15 -14.11
CA LEU A 106 -23.90 0.98 -13.34
C LEU A 106 -23.89 0.63 -11.86
N LEU A 107 -23.06 1.32 -11.08
CA LEU A 107 -22.87 1.03 -9.67
C LEU A 107 -23.03 2.30 -8.83
N PRO A 108 -23.75 2.24 -7.70
CA PRO A 108 -23.71 3.31 -6.71
C PRO A 108 -22.31 3.37 -6.08
N VAL A 109 -21.91 4.55 -5.59
CA VAL A 109 -20.58 4.77 -4.97
C VAL A 109 -20.30 3.74 -3.87
N GLN A 110 -21.32 3.39 -3.08
CA GLN A 110 -21.22 2.50 -1.92
C GLN A 110 -20.96 1.03 -2.29
N GLU A 111 -21.22 0.64 -3.54
CA GLU A 111 -21.04 -0.74 -4.03
C GLU A 111 -19.79 -0.88 -4.90
N LEU A 112 -19.01 0.18 -5.09
CA LEU A 112 -17.75 0.09 -5.84
C LEU A 112 -16.72 -0.75 -5.07
N PRO A 113 -16.24 -1.87 -5.64
CA PRO A 113 -15.20 -2.67 -5.00
C PRO A 113 -13.85 -1.93 -5.07
N ASN A 114 -12.98 -2.17 -4.10
CA ASN A 114 -11.57 -1.74 -4.14
C ASN A 114 -11.35 -0.25 -4.45
N ILE A 115 -12.09 0.64 -3.78
CA ILE A 115 -11.88 2.09 -3.90
C ILE A 115 -10.45 2.43 -3.50
N MET A 116 -9.67 2.95 -4.44
CA MET A 116 -8.28 3.31 -4.27
C MET A 116 -8.12 4.78 -3.87
N LYS A 117 -8.88 5.70 -4.47
CA LYS A 117 -8.93 7.13 -4.10
C LYS A 117 -10.28 7.71 -4.49
N GLN A 118 -10.79 8.66 -3.71
CA GLN A 118 -12.04 9.35 -3.99
C GLN A 118 -11.97 10.81 -3.53
N GLY A 119 -12.74 11.67 -4.18
CA GLY A 119 -12.79 13.09 -3.83
C GLY A 119 -13.54 13.94 -4.85
N TYR A 120 -13.81 15.19 -4.49
CA TYR A 120 -14.44 16.14 -5.40
C TYR A 120 -13.43 16.80 -6.33
N LEU A 121 -13.70 16.77 -7.63
CA LEU A 121 -12.91 17.42 -8.67
C LEU A 121 -13.81 18.25 -9.58
N GLU A 122 -13.25 19.24 -10.25
CA GLU A 122 -13.94 19.94 -11.33
C GLU A 122 -13.57 19.32 -12.68
N LYS A 123 -14.51 18.70 -13.39
CA LYS A 123 -14.29 18.11 -14.71
C LYS A 123 -14.64 19.12 -15.81
N LYS A 124 -13.78 19.23 -16.83
CA LYS A 124 -14.06 20.04 -18.02
C LYS A 124 -15.17 19.41 -18.87
N ARG A 125 -16.12 20.23 -19.35
CA ARG A 125 -17.10 19.83 -20.36
C ARG A 125 -16.43 19.65 -21.73
N ARG A 126 -16.99 18.77 -22.56
CA ARG A 126 -16.47 18.48 -23.90
C ARG A 126 -16.75 19.62 -24.90
N ASP A 127 -17.88 20.30 -24.74
CA ASP A 127 -18.33 21.33 -25.69
C ASP A 127 -18.48 22.73 -25.06
N HIS A 128 -18.10 23.75 -25.84
CA HIS A 128 -18.20 25.17 -25.53
C HIS A 128 -19.64 25.69 -25.63
N SER A 129 -20.55 25.19 -24.79
CA SER A 129 -21.87 25.83 -24.68
C SER A 129 -21.72 27.18 -23.98
N PHE A 130 -22.11 28.26 -24.67
CA PHE A 130 -21.84 29.66 -24.33
C PHE A 130 -22.46 30.16 -22.99
N PHE A 131 -23.21 29.31 -22.27
CA PHE A 131 -24.05 29.77 -21.14
C PHE A 131 -23.89 28.95 -19.84
N VAL A 132 -22.98 27.97 -19.77
CA VAL A 132 -22.76 27.15 -18.55
C VAL A 132 -21.28 27.14 -18.18
N SER A 133 -20.97 27.09 -16.88
CA SER A 133 -19.59 26.90 -16.38
C SER A 133 -18.90 25.76 -17.13
N GLU A 134 -17.76 26.07 -17.77
CA GLU A 134 -16.91 25.12 -18.52
C GLU A 134 -16.47 23.92 -17.64
N TRP A 135 -16.43 24.13 -16.33
CA TRP A 135 -15.98 23.19 -15.33
C TRP A 135 -17.14 22.79 -14.40
N GLN A 136 -17.29 21.48 -14.17
CA GLN A 136 -18.37 20.92 -13.37
C GLN A 136 -17.83 20.13 -12.18
N LYS A 137 -18.31 20.46 -10.96
CA LYS A 137 -17.99 19.67 -9.77
C LYS A 137 -18.55 18.24 -9.92
N ARG A 138 -17.70 17.25 -9.67
CA ARG A 138 -18.02 15.83 -9.74
C ARG A 138 -17.37 15.11 -8.57
N PHE A 139 -18.07 14.16 -7.97
CA PHE A 139 -17.46 13.23 -7.03
C PHE A 139 -16.80 12.11 -7.83
N CYS A 140 -15.47 12.05 -7.77
CA CYS A 140 -14.67 11.14 -8.58
C CYS A 140 -14.13 10.00 -7.72
N VAL A 141 -14.13 8.79 -8.27
CA VAL A 141 -13.71 7.57 -7.58
C VAL A 141 -12.81 6.76 -8.51
N LEU A 142 -11.59 6.46 -8.06
CA LEU A 142 -10.71 5.51 -8.69
C LEU A 142 -10.92 4.13 -8.04
N SER A 143 -11.39 3.16 -8.80
CA SER A 143 -11.53 1.77 -8.38
C SER A 143 -10.73 0.89 -9.33
N THR A 144 -9.65 0.27 -8.83
CA THR A 144 -8.70 -0.47 -9.67
C THR A 144 -8.15 0.39 -10.82
N ASN A 145 -8.43 0.05 -12.08
CA ASN A 145 -8.04 0.84 -13.25
C ASN A 145 -9.22 1.62 -13.86
N THR A 146 -10.37 1.64 -13.20
CA THR A 146 -11.57 2.33 -13.68
C THR A 146 -11.78 3.62 -12.91
N PHE A 147 -11.89 4.72 -13.64
CA PHE A 147 -12.25 6.02 -13.09
C PHE A 147 -13.74 6.24 -13.24
N TYR A 148 -14.43 6.49 -12.13
CA TYR A 148 -15.84 6.84 -12.09
C TYR A 148 -15.99 8.31 -11.71
N TYR A 149 -17.02 8.96 -12.23
CA TYR A 149 -17.43 10.28 -11.77
C TYR A 149 -18.95 10.37 -11.63
N TYR A 150 -19.39 10.97 -10.54
CA TYR A 150 -20.78 11.12 -10.11
C TYR A 150 -21.10 12.61 -9.97
N GLY A 151 -22.40 12.96 -9.95
CA GLY A 151 -22.81 14.31 -9.55
C GLY A 151 -22.49 14.56 -8.08
N THR A 152 -22.86 13.60 -7.22
CA THR A 152 -22.61 13.62 -5.78
C THR A 152 -22.19 12.25 -5.24
N GLU A 153 -21.65 12.19 -4.03
CA GLU A 153 -21.29 10.94 -3.34
C GLU A 153 -22.50 10.03 -3.00
N LYS A 154 -23.72 10.59 -3.06
CA LYS A 154 -24.98 9.88 -2.76
C LYS A 154 -25.67 9.36 -4.02
N ASP A 155 -25.13 9.64 -5.19
CA ASP A 155 -25.74 9.25 -6.45
C ASP A 155 -25.72 7.72 -6.59
N LYS A 156 -26.87 7.16 -6.94
CA LYS A 156 -27.03 5.71 -7.14
C LYS A 156 -26.43 5.21 -8.45
N GLN A 157 -25.99 6.12 -9.31
CA GLN A 157 -25.50 5.83 -10.66
C GLN A 157 -24.41 6.84 -11.04
N GLN A 158 -23.33 6.34 -11.65
CA GLN A 158 -22.29 7.21 -12.19
C GLN A 158 -22.81 8.05 -13.35
N ARG A 159 -22.27 9.25 -13.46
CA ARG A 159 -22.41 10.07 -14.67
C ARG A 159 -21.56 9.45 -15.77
N GLY A 160 -20.33 9.06 -15.49
CA GLY A 160 -19.56 8.26 -16.43
C GLY A 160 -18.44 7.49 -15.78
N ALA A 161 -17.90 6.56 -16.55
CA ALA A 161 -16.77 5.74 -16.15
C ALA A 161 -15.90 5.39 -17.35
N PHE A 162 -14.59 5.22 -17.13
CA PHE A 162 -13.66 4.80 -18.18
C PHE A 162 -12.44 4.08 -17.59
N TYR A 163 -11.83 3.19 -18.37
CA TYR A 163 -10.57 2.56 -18.01
C TYR A 163 -9.41 3.50 -18.28
N ILE A 164 -8.62 3.81 -17.25
CA ILE A 164 -7.48 4.73 -17.37
C ILE A 164 -6.30 3.98 -18.00
N SER A 165 -5.64 4.63 -18.96
CA SER A 165 -4.39 4.17 -19.55
C SER A 165 -3.19 5.05 -19.17
N ASN A 166 -3.42 6.34 -18.91
CA ASN A 166 -2.37 7.26 -18.45
C ASN A 166 -2.93 8.50 -17.73
N ALA A 167 -2.06 9.25 -17.06
CA ALA A 167 -2.38 10.53 -16.41
C ALA A 167 -1.23 11.54 -16.55
N TYR A 168 -1.55 12.82 -16.70
CA TYR A 168 -0.57 13.90 -16.84
C TYR A 168 -0.97 15.14 -16.04
N LEU A 169 -0.02 15.76 -15.37
CA LEU A 169 -0.23 17.09 -14.78
C LEU A 169 -0.25 18.14 -15.91
N MET A 170 -1.17 19.10 -15.82
CA MET A 170 -1.37 20.11 -16.86
C MET A 170 -1.05 21.50 -16.32
N GLN A 171 -0.25 22.25 -17.09
CA GLN A 171 -0.05 23.67 -16.85
C GLN A 171 -0.90 24.48 -17.85
N ASN A 172 -1.46 25.60 -17.39
CA ASN A 172 -2.21 26.54 -18.23
C ASN A 172 -3.49 25.98 -18.89
N ALA A 173 -4.08 24.91 -18.35
CA ALA A 173 -5.38 24.41 -18.82
C ALA A 173 -6.56 25.34 -18.51
N ARG A 174 -6.34 26.34 -17.64
CA ARG A 174 -7.28 27.41 -17.27
C ARG A 174 -6.59 28.76 -17.32
N LYS A 175 -7.38 29.84 -17.38
CA LYS A 175 -6.90 31.23 -17.33
C LYS A 175 -6.97 31.86 -15.93
N ASP A 176 -7.51 31.14 -14.95
CA ASP A 176 -7.68 31.60 -13.57
C ASP A 176 -6.51 31.14 -12.66
N SER A 177 -6.63 31.44 -11.36
CA SER A 177 -5.63 31.06 -10.35
C SER A 177 -5.47 29.53 -10.18
N LYS A 178 -6.41 28.72 -10.69
CA LYS A 178 -6.36 27.26 -10.63
C LYS A 178 -5.64 26.62 -11.82
N LYS A 179 -5.02 27.40 -12.70
CA LYS A 179 -4.34 26.90 -13.92
C LYS A 179 -3.25 25.84 -13.69
N ASN A 180 -2.70 25.78 -12.48
CA ASN A 180 -1.69 24.81 -12.05
C ASN A 180 -2.30 23.66 -11.22
N CYS A 181 -3.61 23.68 -10.97
CA CYS A 181 -4.31 22.62 -10.24
C CYS A 181 -4.95 21.60 -11.19
N CYS A 182 -4.54 21.59 -12.47
CA CYS A 182 -5.18 20.82 -13.52
C CYS A 182 -4.39 19.55 -13.85
N PHE A 183 -5.11 18.51 -14.25
CA PHE A 183 -4.53 17.30 -14.79
C PHE A 183 -5.44 16.67 -15.84
N GLU A 184 -4.86 15.80 -16.66
CA GLU A 184 -5.54 15.09 -17.72
C GLU A 184 -5.40 13.58 -17.52
N LEU A 185 -6.52 12.87 -17.68
CA LEU A 185 -6.56 11.41 -17.70
C LEU A 185 -6.82 10.94 -19.12
N VAL A 186 -6.08 9.94 -19.56
CA VAL A 186 -6.25 9.29 -20.86
C VAL A 186 -6.98 7.98 -20.65
N GLY A 187 -8.11 7.81 -21.32
CA GLY A 187 -8.85 6.57 -21.39
C GLY A 187 -8.14 5.52 -22.25
N SER A 188 -8.50 4.25 -22.09
CA SER A 188 -7.98 3.16 -22.93
C SER A 188 -8.42 3.29 -24.38
N ASP A 189 -9.50 4.01 -24.64
CA ASP A 189 -9.98 4.43 -25.96
C ASP A 189 -9.23 5.66 -26.54
N LYS A 190 -8.16 6.11 -25.86
CA LYS A 190 -7.38 7.32 -26.18
C LYS A 190 -8.14 8.64 -26.01
N ARG A 191 -9.35 8.65 -25.45
CA ARG A 191 -10.02 9.92 -25.10
C ARG A 191 -9.36 10.56 -23.90
N THR A 192 -9.36 11.88 -23.86
CA THR A 192 -8.79 12.63 -22.74
C THR A 192 -9.87 13.30 -21.91
N TYR A 193 -9.65 13.34 -20.60
CA TYR A 193 -10.56 13.88 -19.61
C TYR A 193 -9.79 14.85 -18.72
N GLN A 194 -10.19 16.12 -18.70
CA GLN A 194 -9.48 17.15 -17.94
C GLN A 194 -10.19 17.44 -16.62
N PHE A 195 -9.40 17.53 -15.56
CA PHE A 195 -9.86 17.76 -14.20
C PHE A 195 -9.06 18.90 -13.55
N THR A 196 -9.69 19.58 -12.60
CA THR A 196 -9.06 20.54 -11.69
C THR A 196 -9.29 20.10 -10.26
N ALA A 197 -8.22 19.99 -9.48
CA ALA A 197 -8.26 19.72 -8.04
C ALA A 197 -8.35 21.05 -7.23
N VAL A 198 -8.51 20.97 -5.91
CA VAL A 198 -8.58 22.19 -5.08
C VAL A 198 -7.22 22.89 -4.96
N SER A 199 -6.12 22.16 -5.15
CA SER A 199 -4.75 22.68 -5.10
C SER A 199 -3.83 21.96 -6.09
N HIS A 200 -2.67 22.58 -6.40
CA HIS A 200 -1.61 21.94 -7.19
C HIS A 200 -1.11 20.66 -6.51
N VAL A 201 -0.99 20.66 -5.18
CA VAL A 201 -0.57 19.49 -4.40
C VAL A 201 -1.55 18.34 -4.60
N GLU A 202 -2.85 18.60 -4.48
CA GLU A 202 -3.87 17.57 -4.68
C GLU A 202 -3.91 17.07 -6.13
N ALA A 203 -3.74 17.97 -7.12
CA ALA A 203 -3.65 17.57 -8.54
C ALA A 203 -2.47 16.63 -8.78
N LYS A 204 -1.30 16.97 -8.22
CA LYS A 204 -0.11 16.12 -8.26
C LYS A 204 -0.36 14.78 -7.57
N GLU A 205 -0.96 14.77 -6.37
CA GLU A 205 -1.34 13.53 -5.68
C GLU A 205 -2.27 12.64 -6.51
N TRP A 206 -3.26 13.21 -7.20
CA TRP A 206 -4.14 12.43 -8.08
C TRP A 206 -3.36 11.80 -9.24
N VAL A 207 -2.50 12.56 -9.91
CA VAL A 207 -1.69 12.07 -11.04
C VAL A 207 -0.70 11.01 -10.58
N ASP A 208 0.09 11.31 -9.55
CA ASP A 208 1.11 10.41 -9.00
C ASP A 208 0.47 9.09 -8.53
N TYR A 209 -0.69 9.17 -7.89
CA TYR A 209 -1.42 7.99 -7.45
C TYR A 209 -1.93 7.13 -8.61
N ILE A 210 -2.52 7.75 -9.63
CA ILE A 210 -3.01 7.04 -10.82
C ILE A 210 -1.84 6.39 -11.57
N LEU A 211 -0.74 7.13 -11.79
CA LEU A 211 0.47 6.60 -12.41
C LEU A 211 1.07 5.46 -11.61
N PHE A 212 1.09 5.57 -10.27
CA PHE A 212 1.53 4.51 -9.39
C PHE A 212 0.69 3.24 -9.62
N VAL A 213 -0.64 3.35 -9.58
CA VAL A 213 -1.55 2.21 -9.76
C VAL A 213 -1.33 1.56 -11.13
N LEU A 214 -1.22 2.37 -12.19
CA LEU A 214 -0.98 1.87 -13.55
C LEU A 214 0.38 1.20 -13.70
N LYS A 215 1.43 1.74 -13.06
CA LYS A 215 2.78 1.17 -13.07
C LYS A 215 2.83 -0.14 -12.30
N ASP A 216 2.18 -0.23 -11.14
CA ASP A 216 2.17 -1.42 -10.30
C ASP A 216 1.35 -2.57 -10.91
N MET A 217 0.23 -2.25 -11.59
CA MET A 217 -0.52 -3.23 -12.39
C MET A 217 0.29 -3.78 -13.58
N ASN A 218 1.23 -2.99 -14.11
CA ASN A 218 2.13 -3.38 -15.18
C ASN A 218 3.50 -3.91 -14.69
N SER A 219 3.81 -3.80 -13.39
CA SER A 219 5.11 -4.15 -12.83
C SER A 219 5.17 -5.62 -12.43
N ASN A 220 6.20 -6.30 -12.92
CA ASN A 220 6.54 -7.68 -12.55
C ASN A 220 7.57 -7.76 -11.40
N PHE A 221 7.85 -6.67 -10.69
CA PHE A 221 8.99 -6.57 -9.77
C PHE A 221 8.72 -5.66 -8.54
N ILE A 222 9.29 -6.03 -7.39
CA ILE A 222 9.45 -5.18 -6.19
C ILE A 222 10.61 -4.21 -6.43
N PRO A 223 10.42 -2.89 -6.54
CA PRO A 223 11.50 -1.98 -6.22
C PRO A 223 11.78 -2.19 -4.72
N LEU A 224 12.95 -2.73 -4.38
CA LEU A 224 13.50 -2.46 -3.06
C LEU A 224 13.54 -0.93 -2.97
N GLU A 225 12.88 -0.40 -1.94
CA GLU A 225 12.70 1.03 -1.72
C GLU A 225 13.99 1.79 -2.05
N GLU A 226 13.96 2.58 -3.12
CA GLU A 226 14.75 3.80 -3.18
C GLU A 226 13.75 4.93 -3.41
N GLU A 227 13.72 5.79 -2.41
CA GLU A 227 13.03 7.07 -2.32
C GLU A 227 13.16 7.88 -3.63
N GLU A 228 12.10 8.64 -3.91
CA GLU A 228 12.04 9.88 -4.67
C GLU A 228 13.25 10.23 -5.56
N GLU A 229 13.04 10.26 -6.88
CA GLU A 229 13.38 11.47 -7.65
C GLU A 229 12.68 11.48 -9.02
N GLU A 230 12.36 12.72 -9.38
CA GLU A 230 11.62 13.23 -10.54
C GLU A 230 12.21 12.77 -11.88
N GLU A 231 11.36 12.57 -12.89
CA GLU A 231 11.84 12.61 -14.28
C GLU A 231 10.93 13.48 -15.14
N GLU A 232 11.39 14.71 -15.37
CA GLU A 232 11.19 15.38 -16.65
C GLU A 232 12.01 14.65 -17.74
N SER A 233 11.29 14.28 -18.79
CA SER A 233 11.71 14.04 -20.19
C SER A 233 13.15 13.62 -20.55
N VAL A 234 13.21 12.40 -21.09
CA VAL A 234 13.93 11.98 -22.32
C VAL A 234 15.46 12.07 -22.32
N THR A 235 16.12 10.93 -22.15
CA THR A 235 16.96 10.29 -23.18
C THR A 235 17.31 8.86 -22.75
N ASN A 236 17.50 7.96 -23.72
CA ASN A 236 17.87 6.56 -23.52
C ASN A 236 19.16 6.42 -22.69
N GLU A 237 19.02 6.14 -21.40
CA GLU A 237 20.06 5.44 -20.64
C GLU A 237 19.39 4.29 -19.89
N GLU A 238 19.85 3.07 -20.18
CA GLU A 238 19.53 1.88 -19.39
C GLU A 238 19.85 2.20 -17.92
N LYS A 239 18.81 2.43 -17.12
CA LYS A 239 18.94 2.62 -15.67
C LYS A 239 19.68 1.43 -15.10
N SER A 240 20.97 1.64 -14.85
CA SER A 240 21.90 0.68 -14.28
C SER A 240 21.38 0.29 -12.90
N ARG A 241 20.70 -0.85 -12.85
CA ARG A 241 20.37 -1.57 -11.64
C ARG A 241 21.66 -1.68 -10.80
N LYS A 242 21.70 -1.07 -9.62
CA LYS A 242 22.86 -1.14 -8.72
C LYS A 242 23.24 -2.62 -8.55
N ARG A 243 24.45 -2.97 -9.01
CA ARG A 243 24.96 -4.34 -8.90
C ARG A 243 25.11 -4.66 -7.41
N MET A 244 24.54 -5.79 -6.99
CA MET A 244 24.77 -6.34 -5.66
C MET A 244 26.27 -6.62 -5.52
N THR A 245 26.85 -6.21 -4.39
CA THR A 245 28.26 -6.50 -4.10
C THR A 245 28.45 -8.00 -3.91
N GLN A 246 29.66 -8.48 -4.13
CA GLN A 246 29.95 -9.91 -4.00
C GLN A 246 29.75 -10.36 -2.55
N GLU A 247 30.19 -9.56 -1.60
CA GLU A 247 30.07 -9.80 -0.15
C GLU A 247 28.60 -9.95 0.26
N MET A 248 27.71 -9.11 -0.28
CA MET A 248 26.27 -9.22 -0.01
C MET A 248 25.64 -10.44 -0.70
N SER A 249 26.13 -10.80 -1.89
CA SER A 249 25.67 -12.00 -2.61
C SER A 249 26.05 -13.29 -1.88
N GLU A 250 27.22 -13.35 -1.27
CA GLU A 250 27.73 -14.52 -0.56
C GLU A 250 26.91 -14.84 0.70
N LEU A 251 26.23 -13.85 1.30
CA LEU A 251 25.31 -14.04 2.42
C LEU A 251 23.99 -14.72 2.01
N VAL A 252 23.63 -14.71 0.72
CA VAL A 252 22.34 -15.24 0.24
C VAL A 252 22.45 -16.74 -0.11
N VAL A 253 22.45 -17.56 0.95
CA VAL A 253 22.51 -19.03 0.80
C VAL A 253 21.15 -19.59 0.37
N TYR A 254 20.10 -19.25 1.11
CA TYR A 254 18.69 -19.56 0.82
C TYR A 254 17.93 -18.29 0.49
N CYS A 255 16.71 -18.44 -0.02
CA CYS A 255 15.85 -17.32 -0.41
C CYS A 255 16.47 -16.42 -1.51
N ARG A 256 17.18 -17.03 -2.47
CA ARG A 256 17.75 -16.32 -3.61
C ARG A 256 16.62 -15.75 -4.45
N ASN A 257 16.43 -14.44 -4.39
CA ASN A 257 15.32 -13.79 -5.08
C ASN A 257 15.52 -13.88 -6.60
N THR A 258 14.62 -14.55 -7.29
CA THR A 258 14.65 -14.68 -8.76
C THR A 258 13.38 -14.13 -9.39
N ARG A 259 13.52 -13.68 -10.64
CA ARG A 259 12.37 -13.27 -11.43
C ARG A 259 11.55 -14.51 -11.76
N PHE A 260 10.29 -14.52 -11.36
CA PHE A 260 9.34 -15.55 -11.76
C PHE A 260 9.14 -15.51 -13.28
N GLN A 261 9.54 -16.58 -13.97
CA GLN A 261 9.46 -16.74 -15.43
C GLN A 261 8.32 -17.68 -15.86
N GLY A 262 7.45 -18.07 -14.94
CA GLY A 262 6.40 -19.07 -15.17
C GLY A 262 6.71 -20.40 -14.47
N PHE A 263 5.67 -21.22 -14.29
CA PHE A 263 5.77 -22.47 -13.54
C PHE A 263 6.67 -23.51 -14.22
N GLU A 264 6.58 -23.64 -15.55
CA GLU A 264 7.43 -24.56 -16.34
C GLU A 264 8.93 -24.26 -16.20
N ALA A 265 9.29 -22.97 -16.17
CA ALA A 265 10.68 -22.56 -15.97
C ALA A 265 11.20 -22.95 -14.57
N VAL A 266 10.32 -22.93 -13.56
CA VAL A 266 10.68 -23.37 -12.20
C VAL A 266 10.83 -24.89 -12.15
N TRP A 267 9.88 -25.62 -12.72
CA TRP A 267 9.89 -27.10 -12.71
C TRP A 267 10.98 -27.72 -13.57
N SER A 268 11.45 -27.04 -14.61
CA SER A 268 12.62 -27.49 -15.38
C SER A 268 13.93 -27.30 -14.62
N ARG A 269 14.04 -26.22 -13.83
CA ARG A 269 15.27 -25.89 -13.09
C ARG A 269 15.40 -26.61 -11.73
N GLN A 270 14.28 -26.89 -11.06
CA GLN A 270 14.22 -27.60 -9.77
C GLN A 270 15.10 -26.98 -8.66
N VAL A 271 15.26 -25.66 -8.62
CA VAL A 271 16.15 -24.99 -7.64
C VAL A 271 15.36 -24.55 -6.40
N ALA A 272 15.38 -25.35 -5.34
CA ALA A 272 14.59 -25.10 -4.12
C ALA A 272 15.02 -23.88 -3.30
N CYS A 273 16.28 -23.44 -3.41
CA CYS A 273 16.79 -22.28 -2.65
C CYS A 273 16.41 -20.92 -3.27
N GLU A 274 15.67 -20.91 -4.38
CA GLU A 274 15.16 -19.68 -4.98
C GLU A 274 13.80 -19.30 -4.40
N THR A 275 13.56 -17.98 -4.34
CA THR A 275 12.30 -17.39 -3.89
C THR A 275 11.77 -16.48 -4.98
N SER A 276 10.48 -16.56 -5.25
CA SER A 276 9.76 -15.62 -6.10
C SER A 276 8.94 -14.65 -5.24
N SER A 277 8.93 -13.38 -5.63
CA SER A 277 8.12 -12.36 -4.95
C SER A 277 7.00 -11.84 -5.86
N PHE A 278 5.81 -11.65 -5.28
CA PHE A 278 4.58 -11.29 -6.00
C PHE A 278 3.85 -10.18 -5.26
N SER A 279 3.39 -9.17 -6.00
CA SER A 279 2.37 -8.27 -5.46
C SER A 279 1.08 -9.05 -5.21
N GLU A 280 0.26 -8.59 -4.27
CA GLU A 280 -1.06 -9.20 -3.98
C GLU A 280 -1.93 -9.41 -5.23
N THR A 281 -1.88 -8.48 -6.20
CA THR A 281 -2.67 -8.54 -7.44
C THR A 281 -2.16 -9.64 -8.34
N LYS A 282 -0.83 -9.75 -8.50
CA LYS A 282 -0.21 -10.81 -9.28
C LYS A 282 -0.46 -12.18 -8.64
N ALA A 283 -0.32 -12.27 -7.33
CA ALA A 283 -0.61 -13.50 -6.59
C ALA A 283 -2.08 -13.92 -6.77
N LYS A 284 -3.04 -12.99 -6.60
CA LYS A 284 -4.48 -13.25 -6.85
C LYS A 284 -4.74 -13.72 -8.27
N LYS A 285 -4.12 -13.08 -9.28
CA LYS A 285 -4.24 -13.51 -10.67
C LYS A 285 -3.72 -14.94 -10.87
N LEU A 286 -2.55 -15.27 -10.34
CA LEU A 286 -1.99 -16.63 -10.41
C LEU A 286 -2.88 -17.66 -9.70
N ILE A 287 -3.50 -17.31 -8.58
CA ILE A 287 -4.46 -18.16 -7.86
C ILE A 287 -5.67 -18.47 -8.73
N ASN A 288 -6.21 -17.46 -9.41
CA ASN A 288 -7.40 -17.60 -10.23
C ASN A 288 -7.13 -18.36 -11.54
N ASP A 289 -6.06 -17.98 -12.24
CA ASP A 289 -5.75 -18.50 -13.57
C ASP A 289 -5.06 -19.87 -13.50
N CYS A 290 -4.24 -20.10 -12.47
CA CYS A 290 -3.29 -21.21 -12.39
C CYS A 290 -3.13 -21.77 -10.96
N GLY A 291 -4.19 -21.78 -10.16
CA GLY A 291 -4.13 -22.09 -8.72
C GLY A 291 -3.43 -23.40 -8.36
N THR A 292 -3.72 -24.50 -9.07
CA THR A 292 -3.05 -25.80 -8.84
C THR A 292 -1.56 -25.73 -9.11
N SER A 293 -1.14 -25.09 -10.21
CA SER A 293 0.28 -24.90 -10.53
C SER A 293 0.97 -24.06 -9.47
N PHE A 294 0.29 -23.04 -8.92
CA PHE A 294 0.86 -22.20 -7.88
C PHE A 294 1.02 -22.94 -6.54
N VAL A 295 0.06 -23.78 -6.17
CA VAL A 295 0.18 -24.69 -5.02
C VAL A 295 1.38 -25.61 -5.17
N ARG A 296 1.55 -26.23 -6.36
CA ARG A 296 2.68 -27.11 -6.66
C ARG A 296 4.01 -26.37 -6.62
N HIS A 297 4.09 -25.16 -7.19
CA HIS A 297 5.27 -24.29 -7.08
C HIS A 297 5.68 -24.08 -5.63
N ASN A 298 4.71 -23.83 -4.75
CA ASN A 298 4.91 -23.64 -3.32
C ASN A 298 5.29 -24.93 -2.56
N THR A 299 5.41 -26.09 -3.22
CA THR A 299 6.00 -27.29 -2.60
C THR A 299 7.53 -27.32 -2.72
N LEU A 300 8.08 -26.58 -3.68
CA LEU A 300 9.50 -26.59 -4.02
C LEU A 300 10.19 -25.26 -3.67
N GLN A 301 9.59 -24.13 -4.03
CA GLN A 301 10.15 -22.79 -3.83
C GLN A 301 9.29 -21.97 -2.88
N LEU A 302 9.91 -20.95 -2.27
CA LEU A 302 9.19 -20.00 -1.44
C LEU A 302 8.54 -18.90 -2.30
N SER A 303 7.34 -18.50 -1.90
CA SER A 303 6.64 -17.34 -2.45
C SER A 303 6.49 -16.28 -1.36
N LYS A 304 6.98 -15.07 -1.67
CA LYS A 304 6.71 -13.86 -0.89
C LYS A 304 5.60 -13.06 -1.55
N VAL A 305 4.56 -12.74 -0.78
CA VAL A 305 3.46 -11.89 -1.22
C VAL A 305 3.47 -10.62 -0.38
N TYR A 306 3.24 -9.46 -1.00
CA TYR A 306 3.26 -8.17 -0.32
C TYR A 306 2.12 -7.26 -0.80
N PRO A 307 1.68 -6.30 0.03
CA PRO A 307 0.63 -5.36 -0.36
C PRO A 307 1.11 -4.45 -1.48
N LEU A 308 0.20 -3.98 -2.35
CA LEU A 308 0.56 -2.98 -3.36
C LEU A 308 1.05 -1.70 -2.69
N GLY A 309 2.04 -1.02 -3.28
CA GLY A 309 2.49 0.28 -2.79
C GLY A 309 1.41 1.38 -2.91
N SER A 310 0.33 1.13 -3.65
CA SER A 310 -0.83 2.04 -3.78
C SER A 310 -1.64 2.07 -2.50
N ARG A 311 -1.41 1.13 -1.57
CA ARG A 311 -2.05 1.11 -0.26
C ARG A 311 -1.40 2.15 0.66
N ILE A 312 -1.56 3.43 0.31
CA ILE A 312 -1.08 4.58 1.11
C ILE A 312 -1.64 4.53 2.53
N SER A 313 -2.88 4.06 2.69
CA SER A 313 -3.51 3.85 4.00
C SER A 313 -2.91 2.68 4.81
N SER A 314 -1.86 2.04 4.29
CA SER A 314 -1.26 0.81 4.83
C SER A 314 -2.27 -0.31 5.04
N SER A 315 -3.36 -0.32 4.27
CA SER A 315 -4.36 -1.39 4.34
C SER A 315 -3.74 -2.75 4.01
N ASN A 316 -4.34 -3.82 4.51
CA ASN A 316 -3.91 -5.19 4.24
C ASN A 316 -4.85 -5.87 3.23
N PHE A 317 -4.32 -6.82 2.49
CA PHE A 317 -5.13 -7.77 1.71
C PHE A 317 -5.46 -8.99 2.58
N ASN A 318 -6.52 -9.73 2.24
CA ASN A 318 -6.86 -10.97 2.93
C ASN A 318 -5.71 -12.00 2.80
N PRO A 319 -5.00 -12.34 3.89
CA PRO A 319 -3.88 -13.27 3.83
C PRO A 319 -4.32 -14.72 3.57
N GLN A 320 -5.59 -15.06 3.88
CA GLN A 320 -6.11 -16.42 3.70
C GLN A 320 -6.10 -16.85 2.24
N ASP A 321 -6.38 -15.95 1.30
CA ASP A 321 -6.35 -16.25 -0.13
C ASP A 321 -4.95 -16.73 -0.57
N MET A 322 -3.90 -16.09 -0.03
CA MET A 322 -2.52 -16.42 -0.35
C MET A 322 -2.07 -17.70 0.33
N TRP A 323 -2.47 -17.91 1.59
CA TRP A 323 -2.20 -19.16 2.30
C TRP A 323 -2.90 -20.35 1.65
N ASN A 324 -4.10 -20.16 1.09
CA ASN A 324 -4.79 -21.19 0.32
C ASN A 324 -4.00 -21.60 -0.93
N ALA A 325 -3.18 -20.72 -1.49
CA ALA A 325 -2.27 -21.03 -2.60
C ALA A 325 -0.95 -21.68 -2.14
N GLY A 326 -0.73 -21.79 -0.83
CA GLY A 326 0.49 -22.32 -0.24
C GLY A 326 1.63 -21.30 -0.11
N CYS A 327 1.36 -20.01 -0.33
CA CYS A 327 2.37 -18.95 -0.16
C CYS A 327 2.86 -18.88 1.30
N HIS A 328 4.15 -18.62 1.47
CA HIS A 328 4.83 -18.77 2.76
C HIS A 328 5.02 -17.42 3.46
N LEU A 329 5.59 -16.44 2.75
CA LEU A 329 5.93 -15.13 3.28
C LEU A 329 4.86 -14.11 2.88
N VAL A 330 3.67 -14.23 3.47
CA VAL A 330 2.52 -13.35 3.22
C VAL A 330 2.65 -12.12 4.10
N SER A 331 3.29 -11.07 3.56
CA SER A 331 3.68 -9.87 4.28
C SER A 331 2.47 -8.96 4.48
N LEU A 332 2.26 -8.52 5.72
CA LEU A 332 1.20 -7.60 6.12
C LEU A 332 1.80 -6.38 6.82
N ASN A 333 1.07 -5.27 6.80
CA ASN A 333 1.36 -4.04 7.52
C ASN A 333 0.93 -4.20 8.99
N PHE A 334 1.86 -4.56 9.88
CA PHE A 334 1.59 -4.83 11.30
C PHE A 334 1.10 -3.61 12.07
N GLN A 335 1.44 -2.40 11.61
CA GLN A 335 0.96 -1.13 12.16
C GLN A 335 -0.54 -0.91 11.95
N LYS A 336 -1.19 -1.68 11.07
CA LYS A 336 -2.61 -1.54 10.72
C LYS A 336 -3.44 -2.65 11.37
N CYS A 337 -4.15 -2.32 12.44
CA CYS A 337 -5.17 -3.20 13.01
C CYS A 337 -6.30 -3.45 12.00
N GLY A 338 -6.92 -4.63 12.06
CA GLY A 338 -8.01 -5.04 11.19
C GLY A 338 -8.15 -6.55 11.10
N ALA A 339 -9.19 -7.02 10.42
CA ALA A 339 -9.52 -8.43 10.29
C ALA A 339 -8.35 -9.26 9.72
N GLU A 340 -7.56 -8.70 8.81
CA GLU A 340 -6.40 -9.36 8.22
C GLU A 340 -5.30 -9.64 9.26
N MET A 341 -5.07 -8.69 10.17
CA MET A 341 -4.13 -8.87 11.28
C MET A 341 -4.71 -9.79 12.35
N ASP A 342 -6.02 -9.77 12.61
CA ASP A 342 -6.68 -10.72 13.51
C ASP A 342 -6.55 -12.16 12.99
N LEU A 343 -6.68 -12.36 11.67
CA LEU A 343 -6.42 -13.65 11.01
C LEU A 343 -4.96 -14.09 11.16
N ASN A 344 -4.01 -13.17 10.97
CA ASN A 344 -2.59 -13.44 11.13
C ASN A 344 -2.25 -13.86 12.57
N GLU A 345 -2.70 -13.09 13.54
CA GLU A 345 -2.54 -13.39 14.96
C GLU A 345 -3.19 -14.74 15.31
N GLY A 346 -4.45 -14.96 14.88
CA GLY A 346 -5.16 -16.22 15.08
C GLY A 346 -4.44 -17.44 14.49
N ARG A 347 -3.92 -17.33 13.26
CA ARG A 347 -3.19 -18.41 12.59
C ARG A 347 -1.90 -18.76 13.31
N PHE A 348 -1.09 -17.76 13.66
CA PHE A 348 0.22 -17.97 14.26
C PHE A 348 0.19 -18.19 15.77
N ARG A 349 -0.99 -18.17 16.42
CA ARG A 349 -1.16 -18.72 17.78
C ARG A 349 -0.90 -20.22 17.87
N GLN A 350 -1.05 -20.93 16.75
CA GLN A 350 -0.76 -22.35 16.66
C GLN A 350 0.75 -22.61 16.83
N ASN A 351 1.11 -23.88 17.07
CA ASN A 351 2.51 -24.31 17.15
C ASN A 351 3.35 -23.47 18.13
N GLY A 352 2.78 -23.15 19.30
CA GLY A 352 3.49 -22.43 20.35
C GLY A 352 3.90 -21.00 20.02
N ARG A 353 3.21 -20.32 19.08
CA ARG A 353 3.52 -18.93 18.67
C ARG A 353 4.91 -18.74 18.05
N CYS A 354 5.48 -19.79 17.46
CA CYS A 354 6.83 -19.71 16.91
C CYS A 354 6.92 -19.01 15.55
N GLY A 355 5.81 -18.53 14.99
CA GLY A 355 5.76 -17.91 13.65
C GLY A 355 5.71 -18.90 12.49
N TYR A 356 5.59 -20.21 12.74
CA TYR A 356 5.51 -21.25 11.70
C TYR A 356 4.32 -22.17 11.93
N VAL A 357 3.56 -22.42 10.86
CA VAL A 357 2.42 -23.36 10.85
C VAL A 357 2.61 -24.31 9.67
N LEU A 358 2.63 -25.62 9.94
CA LEU A 358 2.79 -26.63 8.89
C LEU A 358 1.59 -26.62 7.93
N LYS A 359 1.86 -26.60 6.62
CA LYS A 359 0.80 -26.70 5.60
C LYS A 359 0.12 -28.08 5.64
N PRO A 360 -1.18 -28.17 5.32
CA PRO A 360 -1.87 -29.46 5.16
C PRO A 360 -1.17 -30.36 4.14
N ASP A 361 -1.24 -31.67 4.35
CA ASP A 361 -0.54 -32.69 3.55
C ASP A 361 -0.81 -32.57 2.05
N PHE A 362 -2.07 -32.33 1.68
CA PHE A 362 -2.47 -32.17 0.28
C PHE A 362 -1.84 -30.93 -0.40
N MET A 363 -1.32 -29.96 0.36
CA MET A 363 -0.60 -28.79 -0.16
C MET A 363 0.92 -28.95 -0.14
N ARG A 364 1.43 -30.08 0.34
CA ARG A 364 2.87 -30.39 0.41
C ARG A 364 3.31 -31.39 -0.65
N SER A 365 2.37 -32.07 -1.32
CA SER A 365 2.64 -33.02 -2.40
C SER A 365 2.87 -32.30 -3.74
N SER A 366 3.95 -32.67 -4.45
CA SER A 366 4.24 -32.18 -5.81
C SER A 366 3.14 -32.54 -6.82
N ASP A 367 2.40 -33.63 -6.55
CA ASP A 367 1.36 -34.14 -7.43
C ASP A 367 -0.03 -33.64 -7.03
N SER A 368 -0.10 -32.69 -6.10
CA SER A 368 -1.36 -32.13 -5.61
C SER A 368 -2.26 -31.67 -6.76
N ALA A 369 -3.49 -32.17 -6.79
CA ALA A 369 -4.54 -31.70 -7.70
C ALA A 369 -5.40 -30.60 -7.06
N PHE A 370 -5.01 -30.10 -5.89
CA PHE A 370 -5.77 -29.08 -5.17
C PHE A 370 -5.83 -27.77 -5.97
N SER A 371 -7.01 -27.18 -6.04
CA SER A 371 -7.22 -25.84 -6.56
C SER A 371 -7.92 -25.00 -5.49
N PRO A 372 -7.34 -23.85 -5.07
CA PRO A 372 -7.95 -22.95 -4.09
C PRO A 372 -9.34 -22.45 -4.51
N THR A 373 -9.55 -22.23 -5.82
CA THR A 373 -10.81 -21.69 -6.36
C THR A 373 -11.83 -22.77 -6.71
N LYS A 374 -11.38 -24.02 -6.86
CA LYS A 374 -12.23 -25.17 -7.22
C LYS A 374 -11.84 -26.41 -6.39
N PRO A 375 -12.04 -26.40 -5.06
CA PRO A 375 -11.69 -27.53 -4.21
C PRO A 375 -12.58 -28.75 -4.52
N VAL A 376 -11.97 -29.86 -4.91
CA VAL A 376 -12.65 -31.12 -5.17
C VAL A 376 -12.66 -31.98 -3.89
N PRO A 377 -13.82 -32.49 -3.45
CA PRO A 377 -13.89 -33.42 -2.31
C PRO A 377 -13.04 -34.68 -2.53
N GLY A 378 -12.38 -35.17 -1.48
CA GLY A 378 -11.58 -36.41 -1.52
C GLY A 378 -10.06 -36.24 -1.59
N ALA A 379 -9.55 -35.02 -1.80
CA ALA A 379 -8.11 -34.71 -1.74
C ALA A 379 -7.65 -34.28 -0.33
N GLY A 380 -8.05 -35.02 0.72
CA GLY A 380 -7.81 -34.63 2.11
C GLY A 380 -8.69 -33.46 2.60
N LEU A 381 -9.77 -33.17 1.87
CA LEU A 381 -10.72 -32.09 2.13
C LEU A 381 -12.07 -32.66 2.60
N ASP A 382 -12.07 -33.32 3.75
CA ASP A 382 -13.31 -33.78 4.37
C ASP A 382 -14.13 -32.56 4.81
N ARG A 383 -15.30 -32.39 4.19
CA ARG A 383 -16.22 -31.31 4.57
C ARG A 383 -16.69 -31.55 6.01
N ARG A 384 -16.56 -30.53 6.84
CA ARG A 384 -17.08 -30.52 8.21
C ARG A 384 -18.15 -29.44 8.33
N GLN A 385 -19.17 -29.71 9.13
CA GLN A 385 -20.20 -28.73 9.48
C GLN A 385 -19.87 -28.16 10.86
N LEU A 386 -19.88 -26.82 10.96
CA LEU A 386 -19.74 -26.09 12.20
C LEU A 386 -21.06 -25.36 12.47
N VAL A 387 -21.67 -25.62 13.64
CA VAL A 387 -22.89 -24.94 14.11
C VAL A 387 -22.49 -24.16 15.36
N ILE A 388 -22.79 -22.86 15.39
CA ILE A 388 -22.45 -21.97 16.50
C ILE A 388 -23.73 -21.29 16.96
N ASP A 389 -24.11 -21.56 18.21
CA ASP A 389 -25.21 -20.88 18.90
C ASP A 389 -24.63 -19.93 19.95
N VAL A 390 -24.77 -18.62 19.73
CA VAL A 390 -24.33 -17.60 20.68
C VAL A 390 -25.42 -17.41 21.73
N ILE A 391 -25.18 -17.91 22.94
CA ILE A 391 -26.20 -17.93 24.01
C ILE A 391 -26.20 -16.62 24.80
N THR A 392 -25.05 -16.19 25.31
CA THR A 392 -24.89 -14.97 26.11
C THR A 392 -23.49 -14.38 25.92
N ALA A 393 -23.33 -13.10 26.22
CA ALA A 393 -22.02 -12.45 26.40
C ALA A 393 -21.98 -11.75 27.77
N GLN A 394 -20.79 -11.67 28.37
CA GLN A 394 -20.58 -11.02 29.67
C GLN A 394 -19.34 -10.14 29.59
N GLN A 395 -19.36 -8.99 30.29
CA GLN A 395 -18.25 -8.03 30.33
C GLN A 395 -17.77 -7.60 28.93
N LEU A 396 -18.73 -7.34 28.03
CA LEU A 396 -18.41 -6.65 26.78
C LEU A 396 -17.96 -5.22 27.12
N PRO A 397 -16.93 -4.71 26.43
CA PRO A 397 -16.33 -3.40 26.69
C PRO A 397 -17.27 -2.23 26.39
#